data_AF-A0A435UJM7-F1
#
_entry.id   AF-A0A435UJM7-F1
#
_cell.length_a   1.000
_cell.length_b   1.000
_cell.length_c   1.000
_cell.angle_alpha   90.00
_cell.angle_beta   90.00
_cell.angle_gamma   90.00
#
_symmetry.space_group_name_H-M   'P 1'
#
loop_
_entity.id
_entity.type
_entity.pdbx_description
1 polymer ?
#
loop_
_entity_poly.entity_id
_entity_poly.type
_entity_poly.pdbx_seq_one_letter_code
_entity_poly.pdbx_strand_id
1 'polypeptide(L)' 'MTEDNKKKPNPIDIHVGSRIRLRRNMLGMSQEKLGENLGITFQQIQKYEKGTNRVGASRLQAIASILG' A
#
# COMPACT_ATOMS: atom_id res chain seq x y z
N MET A 1 -20.89 22.21 -11.09
CA MET A 1 -20.72 21.20 -10.03
C MET A 1 -20.11 19.96 -10.70
N THR A 2 -18.79 19.83 -10.69
CA THR A 2 -18.13 18.67 -11.30
C THR A 2 -18.10 17.55 -10.28
N GLU A 3 -18.93 16.52 -10.50
CA GLU A 3 -18.89 15.25 -9.76
C GLU A 3 -17.47 14.68 -9.81
N ASP A 4 -16.81 14.61 -8.66
CA ASP A 4 -15.55 13.91 -8.47
C ASP A 4 -15.74 12.44 -8.85
N ASN A 5 -15.36 12.09 -10.07
CA ASN A 5 -15.34 10.73 -10.58
C ASN A 5 -14.18 9.97 -9.90
N LYS A 6 -14.28 9.76 -8.58
CA LYS A 6 -13.40 8.87 -7.81
C LYS A 6 -13.70 7.46 -8.28
N LYS A 7 -13.03 7.04 -9.36
CA LYS A 7 -13.00 5.65 -9.82
C LYS A 7 -12.81 4.76 -8.58
N LYS A 8 -13.79 3.90 -8.32
CA LYS A 8 -13.71 2.92 -7.24
C LYS A 8 -12.41 2.14 -7.41
N PRO A 9 -11.62 1.95 -6.33
CA PRO A 9 -10.39 1.17 -6.42
C PRO A 9 -10.66 -0.22 -6.99
N ASN A 10 -9.73 -0.74 -7.78
CA ASN A 10 -9.84 -2.09 -8.32
C ASN A 10 -9.87 -3.10 -7.15
N PRO A 11 -10.79 -4.09 -7.15
CA PRO A 11 -10.83 -5.12 -6.11
C PRO A 11 -9.47 -5.82 -5.87
N ILE A 12 -8.65 -5.98 -6.92
CA ILE A 12 -7.31 -6.54 -6.82
C ILE A 12 -6.38 -5.61 -6.02
N ASP A 13 -6.42 -4.31 -6.27
CA ASP A 13 -5.58 -3.34 -5.54
C ASP A 13 -5.97 -3.27 -4.06
N ILE A 14 -7.26 -3.35 -3.75
CA ILE A 14 -7.77 -3.46 -2.37
C ILE A 14 -7.24 -4.73 -1.71
N HIS A 15 -7.33 -5.87 -2.40
CA HIS A 15 -6.85 -7.14 -1.87
C HIS A 15 -5.34 -7.10 -1.58
N VAL A 16 -4.54 -6.64 -2.55
CA VAL A 16 -3.08 -6.50 -2.41
C VAL A 16 -2.74 -5.56 -1.23
N GLY A 17 -3.38 -4.40 -1.16
CA GLY A 17 -3.21 -3.44 -0.07
C GLY A 17 -3.52 -4.03 1.30
N SER A 18 -4.62 -4.79 1.40
CA SER A 18 -5.01 -5.49 2.63
C SER A 18 -3.98 -6.53 3.07
N ARG A 19 -3.40 -7.30 2.12
CA ARG A 19 -2.34 -8.27 2.43
C ARG A 19 -1.06 -7.61 2.92
N ILE A 20 -0.67 -6.48 2.32
CA ILE A 20 0.48 -5.68 2.76
C ILE A 20 0.25 -5.19 4.20
N ARG A 21 -0.91 -4.58 4.46
CA ARG A 21 -1.28 -4.07 5.78
C ARG A 21 -1.29 -5.18 6.84
N LEU A 22 -1.91 -6.31 6.52
CA LEU A 22 -1.97 -7.46 7.42
C LEU A 22 -0.57 -7.92 7.81
N ARG A 23 0.30 -8.16 6.83
CA ARG A 23 1.68 -8.62 7.09
C ARG A 23 2.47 -7.58 7.87
N ARG A 24 2.38 -6.29 7.50
CA ARG A 24 3.04 -5.20 8.23
C ARG A 24 2.62 -5.18 9.70
N ASN A 25 1.32 -5.32 9.98
CA ASN A 25 0.79 -5.36 11.33
C ASN A 25 1.27 -6.59 12.12
N MET A 26 1.37 -7.76 11.48
CA MET A 26 1.92 -8.97 12.12
C MET A 26 3.38 -8.79 12.58
N LEU A 27 4.13 -7.93 11.90
CA LEU A 27 5.51 -7.56 12.26
C LEU A 27 5.59 -6.39 13.24
N GLY A 28 4.46 -5.80 13.66
CA GLY A 28 4.44 -4.59 14.49
C GLY A 28 5.05 -3.36 13.81
N MET A 29 5.18 -3.36 12.47
CA MET A 29 5.84 -2.29 11.73
C MET A 29 4.87 -1.15 11.43
N SER A 30 5.30 0.11 11.59
CA SER A 30 4.45 1.27 11.24
C SER A 30 4.46 1.58 9.73
N GLN A 31 3.49 2.37 9.26
CA GLN A 31 3.46 2.81 7.86
C GLN A 31 4.64 3.73 7.53
N GLU A 32 5.05 4.59 8.48
CA GLU A 32 6.26 5.41 8.38
C GLU A 32 7.48 4.52 8.19
N LYS A 33 7.61 3.46 8.99
CA LYS A 33 8.78 2.57 8.93
C LYS A 33 8.86 1.81 7.60
N LEU A 34 7.74 1.34 7.07
CA LEU A 34 7.70 0.73 5.74
C LEU A 34 8.01 1.76 4.65
N GLY A 35 7.50 2.98 4.79
CA GLY A 35 7.78 4.10 3.89
C GLY A 35 9.26 4.45 3.82
N GLU A 36 9.93 4.57 4.98
CA GLU A 36 11.38 4.81 5.09
C GLU A 36 12.19 3.77 4.31
N ASN A 37 11.91 2.48 4.51
CA ASN A 37 12.60 1.38 3.81
C ASN A 37 12.38 1.41 2.28
N LEU A 38 11.25 1.97 1.84
CA LEU A 38 10.90 2.09 0.42
C LEU A 38 11.27 3.45 -0.19
N GLY A 39 11.79 4.39 0.60
CA GLY A 39 12.04 5.78 0.17
C GLY A 39 10.77 6.51 -0.27
N ILE A 40 9.63 6.24 0.37
CA ILE A 40 8.34 6.90 0.09
C ILE A 40 7.63 7.33 1.37
N THR A 41 6.69 8.25 1.26
CA THR A 41 6.00 8.79 2.44
C THR A 41 5.00 7.80 3.03
N PHE A 42 4.67 7.96 4.32
CA PHE A 42 3.66 7.14 4.99
C PHE A 42 2.29 7.26 4.31
N GLN A 43 1.94 8.43 3.75
CA GLN A 43 0.68 8.61 3.03
C GLN A 43 0.63 7.76 1.76
N GLN A 44 1.77 7.53 1.09
CA GLN A 44 1.83 6.64 -0.06
C GLN A 44 1.61 5.19 0.36
N ILE A 45 2.21 4.75 1.47
CA ILE A 45 1.94 3.43 2.05
C ILE A 45 0.46 3.31 2.41
N GLN A 46 -0.13 4.33 3.03
CA GLN A 46 -1.55 4.33 3.36
C GLN A 46 -2.43 4.19 2.11
N LYS A 47 -2.07 4.83 1.00
CA LYS A 47 -2.78 4.71 -0.28
C LYS A 47 -2.64 3.32 -0.90
N TYR A 48 -1.47 2.69 -0.79
CA TYR A 48 -1.28 1.29 -1.19
C TYR A 48 -2.12 0.35 -0.33
N GLU A 49 -2.10 0.51 0.98
CA GLU A 49 -2.86 -0.33 1.90
C GLU A 49 -4.38 -0.18 1.75
N LYS A 50 -4.85 1.00 1.35
CA LYS A 50 -6.26 1.25 1.01
C LYS A 50 -6.62 0.80 -0.42
N GLY A 51 -5.65 0.41 -1.23
CA GLY A 51 -5.85 0.09 -2.65
C GLY A 51 -6.18 1.30 -3.54
N THR A 52 -6.20 2.51 -2.99
CA THR A 52 -6.48 3.73 -3.78
C THR A 52 -5.37 4.06 -4.76
N ASN A 53 -4.15 3.59 -4.47
CA ASN A 53 -3.04 3.56 -5.41
C ASN A 53 -2.67 2.11 -5.71
N ARG A 54 -2.53 1.77 -6.99
CA ARG A 54 -2.02 0.47 -7.43
C ARG A 54 -0.57 0.29 -7.01
N VAL A 55 -0.24 -0.92 -6.56
CA VAL A 55 1.14 -1.35 -6.33
C VAL A 55 1.64 -2.05 -7.59
N GLY A 56 2.66 -1.48 -8.24
CA GLY A 56 3.32 -2.13 -9.38
C GLY A 56 4.15 -3.35 -8.93
N ALA A 57 4.40 -4.29 -9.84
CA ALA A 57 5.09 -5.56 -9.52
C ALA A 57 6.46 -5.34 -8.84
N SER A 58 7.29 -4.43 -9.35
CA SER A 58 8.59 -4.12 -8.74
C SER A 58 8.47 -3.57 -7.30
N ARG A 59 7.44 -2.74 -7.05
CA ARG A 59 7.15 -2.23 -5.69
C ARG A 59 6.62 -3.32 -4.78
N LEU A 60 5.76 -4.20 -5.29
CA LEU A 60 5.25 -5.33 -4.54
C LEU A 60 6.39 -6.27 -4.11
N GLN A 61 7.34 -6.53 -5.01
CA GLN A 61 8.53 -7.32 -4.69
C GLN A 61 9.37 -6.66 -3.59
N ALA A 62 9.64 -5.35 -3.68
CA ALA A 62 10.39 -4.63 -2.65
C ALA A 62 9.66 -4.66 -1.29
N ILE A 63 8.33 -4.47 -1.29
CA ILE A 63 7.50 -4.57 -0.08
C ILE A 63 7.60 -5.98 0.51
N ALA A 64 7.47 -7.03 -0.30
CA ALA A 64 7.58 -8.41 0.15
C ALA A 64 8.95 -8.67 0.79
N SER A 65 10.04 -8.24 0.15
CA SER A 65 11.41 -8.37 0.69
C SER A 65 11.60 -7.67 2.04
N ILE A 66 10.95 -6.53 2.28
CA ILE A 66 11.02 -5.81 3.57
C ILE A 66 10.18 -6.50 4.65
N LEU A 67 9.05 -7.11 4.26
CA LEU A 67 8.10 -7.71 5.18
C LEU A 67 8.38 -9.20 5.51
N GLY A 68 9.38 -9.81 4.88
CA GLY A 68 9.76 -11.21 5.10
C GLY A 68 8.70 -12.19 4.60
#